data_AF-A0A8T3Q4E8-F1
#
_entry.id   AF-A0A8T3Q4E8-F1
#
_cell.length_a   1.000
_cell.length_b   1.000
_cell.length_c   1.000
_cell.angle_alpha   90.00
_cell.angle_beta   90.00
_cell.angle_gamma   90.00
#
_symmetry.space_group_name_H-M   'P 1'
#
loop_
_entity.id
_entity.type
_entity.pdbx_description
1 polymer ?
#
loop_
_entity_poly.entity_id
_entity_poly.type
_entity_poly.pdbx_seq_one_letter_code
_entity_poly.pdbx_strand_id
1 'polypeptide(L)'
;MSDAPALVYLEADDEVITVVRRVRQADARRVVLVAPGRSRATSSVVALRLLAAVAEEAGVRIEVVGDALTRSLAAEAGLGTYASVDDARNSVLASPGETISRRASIHVVRGGAEDDTATVPAVAAASPEPIDEATQLRPVPVAARPSPAARRPSRRAFPVGAVLALLGALMLGIGVAGAIVLPAATIVVSPLGEPIGPVEYEIEVPDPERIAGTVEGTATVTATGTYPIQVAATGTVVLFNWTSSPVAVAAGTFVAAGAQAFATQADVVVPRGTLTSEGTIAAGDIAVGVAAAALGPDANVPAGAIDTVVDQGVDQQLRGFPENPESRVMNPEATSGGVDTTGPEITQADVEAAVAALRADLDARLADALGSSSGTVTADADAAAEPAIEGLDDLAGTRDQAEAQIAGTLAYDRLSAERTEVIDRAEGRLADDETVLPAG
;
A
#
# COMPACT_ATOMS: atom_id res chain seq x y z
N MET A 1 -20.21 -17.95 18.24
CA MET A 1 -19.88 -16.55 18.57
C MET A 1 -20.61 -16.10 19.82
N SER A 2 -19.88 -15.87 20.90
CA SER A 2 -20.40 -15.29 22.14
C SER A 2 -20.81 -13.82 21.94
N ASP A 3 -21.81 -13.37 22.70
CA ASP A 3 -22.32 -11.98 22.67
C ASP A 3 -21.47 -11.01 23.52
N ALA A 4 -20.56 -11.55 24.34
CA ALA A 4 -19.62 -10.76 25.13
C ALA A 4 -18.46 -10.24 24.26
N PRO A 5 -18.03 -8.97 24.42
CA PRO A 5 -16.90 -8.42 23.67
C PRO A 5 -15.60 -9.16 23.99
N ALA A 6 -14.87 -9.59 22.97
CA ALA A 6 -13.51 -10.10 23.12
C ALA A 6 -12.54 -8.94 23.34
N LEU A 7 -11.67 -9.03 24.35
CA LEU A 7 -10.64 -8.01 24.58
C LEU A 7 -9.32 -8.47 23.98
N VAL A 8 -8.71 -7.60 23.18
CA VAL A 8 -7.39 -7.82 22.61
C VAL A 8 -6.49 -6.68 23.07
N TYR A 9 -5.50 -7.02 23.89
CA TYR A 9 -4.46 -6.10 24.31
C TYR A 9 -3.40 -6.02 23.22
N LEU A 10 -3.05 -4.79 22.84
CA LEU A 10 -1.99 -4.54 21.87
C LEU A 10 -0.68 -4.30 22.59
N GLU A 11 0.41 -4.77 21.97
CA GLU A 11 1.77 -4.44 22.35
C GLU A 11 2.24 -3.19 21.60
N ALA A 12 3.29 -2.53 22.09
CA ALA A 12 3.80 -1.30 21.46
C ALA A 12 4.28 -1.54 20.01
N ASP A 13 4.82 -2.73 19.74
CA ASP A 13 5.35 -3.13 18.42
C ASP A 13 4.32 -3.90 17.57
N ASP A 14 3.06 -4.05 18.02
CA ASP A 14 2.04 -4.72 17.23
C ASP A 14 1.72 -3.90 15.96
N GLU A 15 1.90 -4.53 14.81
CA GLU A 15 1.55 -3.99 13.49
C GLU A 15 0.12 -4.38 13.09
N VAL A 16 -0.47 -3.61 12.16
CA VAL A 16 -1.87 -3.77 11.73
C VAL A 16 -2.19 -5.20 11.30
N ILE A 17 -1.28 -5.87 10.59
CA ILE A 17 -1.46 -7.25 10.12
C ILE A 17 -1.59 -8.23 11.29
N THR A 18 -0.78 -8.06 12.34
CA THR A 18 -0.86 -8.87 13.57
C THR A 18 -2.20 -8.66 14.27
N VAL A 19 -2.67 -7.41 14.33
CA VAL A 19 -3.97 -7.07 14.92
C VAL A 19 -5.13 -7.67 14.12
N VAL A 20 -5.10 -7.56 12.79
CA VAL A 20 -6.09 -8.17 11.88
C VAL A 20 -6.18 -9.68 12.11
N ARG A 21 -5.04 -10.37 12.21
CA ARG A 21 -5.02 -11.82 12.48
C ARG A 21 -5.66 -12.15 13.83
N ARG A 22 -5.35 -11.40 14.89
CA ARG A 22 -5.94 -11.61 16.22
C ARG A 22 -7.44 -11.32 16.24
N VAL A 23 -7.90 -10.29 15.52
CA VAL A 23 -9.33 -9.98 15.37
C VAL A 23 -10.07 -11.14 14.68
N ARG A 24 -9.52 -11.68 13.58
CA ARG A 24 -10.12 -12.83 12.89
C ARG A 24 -10.17 -14.10 13.76
N GLN A 25 -9.20 -14.28 14.65
CA GLN A 25 -9.10 -15.44 15.55
C GLN A 25 -9.99 -15.34 16.79
N ALA A 26 -10.48 -14.15 17.15
CA ALA A 26 -11.19 -13.92 18.42
C ALA A 26 -12.61 -14.52 18.49
N ASP A 27 -13.15 -15.09 17.40
CA ASP A 27 -14.50 -15.69 17.26
C ASP A 27 -15.63 -14.92 18.00
N ALA A 28 -15.56 -13.59 17.92
CA ALA A 28 -16.48 -12.66 18.58
C ALA A 28 -17.02 -11.65 17.59
N ARG A 29 -18.32 -11.33 17.71
CA ARG A 29 -18.97 -10.29 16.88
C ARG A 29 -18.51 -8.88 17.23
N ARG A 30 -17.93 -8.70 18.42
CA ARG A 30 -17.42 -7.43 18.92
C ARG A 30 -16.03 -7.65 19.53
N VAL A 31 -15.07 -6.82 19.13
CA VAL A 31 -13.70 -6.83 19.63
C VAL A 31 -13.33 -5.45 20.15
N VAL A 32 -12.86 -5.40 21.40
CA VAL A 32 -12.33 -4.19 22.04
C VAL A 32 -10.80 -4.26 22.01
N LEU A 33 -10.18 -3.34 21.27
CA LEU A 33 -8.73 -3.19 21.18
C LEU A 33 -8.24 -2.26 22.28
N VAL A 34 -7.38 -2.76 23.16
CA VAL A 34 -6.76 -1.96 24.21
C VAL A 34 -5.36 -1.59 23.76
N ALA A 35 -5.21 -0.35 23.29
CA ALA A 35 -3.99 0.15 22.70
C ALA A 35 -3.17 0.95 23.72
N PRO A 36 -1.92 0.57 24.00
CA PRO A 36 -1.01 1.43 24.73
C PRO A 36 -0.66 2.64 23.88
N GLY A 37 -0.45 3.80 24.51
CA GLY A 37 -0.02 5.00 23.79
C GLY A 37 1.27 4.70 23.03
N ARG A 38 1.24 4.82 21.69
CA ARG A 38 2.32 4.53 20.71
C ARG A 38 2.35 3.13 20.09
N SER A 39 1.29 2.32 20.12
CA SER A 39 1.27 1.11 19.29
C SER A 39 1.32 1.46 17.79
N ARG A 40 2.12 0.74 16.99
CA ARG A 40 2.22 0.99 15.53
C ARG A 40 0.88 0.82 14.83
N ALA A 41 0.06 -0.14 15.28
CA ALA A 41 -1.27 -0.39 14.72
C ALA A 41 -2.27 0.76 14.95
N THR A 42 -2.07 1.59 15.99
CA THR A 42 -3.01 2.68 16.34
C THR A 42 -2.42 4.08 16.23
N SER A 43 -1.19 4.21 15.75
CA SER A 43 -0.52 5.51 15.55
C SER A 43 -0.84 6.19 14.21
N SER A 44 -1.63 5.56 13.34
CA SER A 44 -1.98 6.07 12.01
C SER A 44 -3.46 5.88 11.69
N VAL A 45 -4.11 6.92 11.13
CA VAL A 45 -5.51 6.84 10.67
C VAL A 45 -5.65 5.83 9.53
N VAL A 46 -4.65 5.73 8.65
CA VAL A 46 -4.67 4.78 7.51
C VAL A 46 -4.68 3.34 8.02
N ALA A 47 -3.83 3.04 9.00
CA ALA A 47 -3.78 1.74 9.67
C ALA A 47 -5.14 1.36 10.28
N LEU A 48 -5.79 2.32 10.95
CA LEU A 48 -7.10 2.13 11.58
C LEU A 48 -8.23 2.00 10.56
N ARG A 49 -8.16 2.66 9.40
CA ARG A 49 -9.13 2.50 8.30
C ARG A 49 -9.01 1.13 7.63
N LEU A 50 -7.79 0.64 7.41
CA LEU A 50 -7.56 -0.72 6.91
C LEU A 50 -8.14 -1.75 7.88
N LEU A 51 -7.89 -1.55 9.18
CA LEU A 51 -8.43 -2.42 10.22
C LEU A 51 -9.97 -2.39 10.26
N ALA A 52 -10.58 -1.20 10.12
CA ALA A 52 -12.02 -1.04 10.05
C ALA A 52 -12.62 -1.77 8.84
N ALA A 53 -12.03 -1.61 7.65
CA ALA A 53 -12.50 -2.25 6.41
C ALA A 53 -12.43 -3.78 6.50
N VAL A 54 -11.32 -4.33 7.00
CA VAL A 54 -11.17 -5.79 7.16
C VAL A 54 -12.13 -6.34 8.22
N ALA A 55 -12.42 -5.57 9.25
CA ALA A 55 -13.38 -5.97 10.29
C ALA A 55 -14.82 -5.93 9.78
N GLU A 56 -15.17 -4.94 8.96
CA GLU A 56 -16.47 -4.83 8.30
C GLU A 56 -16.72 -6.00 7.34
N GLU A 57 -15.74 -6.35 6.52
CA GLU A 57 -15.78 -7.54 5.65
C GLU A 57 -15.98 -8.84 6.47
N ALA A 58 -15.35 -8.92 7.64
CA ALA A 58 -15.50 -10.06 8.55
C ALA A 58 -16.78 -10.01 9.42
N GLY A 59 -17.61 -8.96 9.32
CA GLY A 59 -18.80 -8.77 10.15
C GLY A 59 -18.49 -8.56 11.64
N VAL A 60 -17.27 -8.10 11.97
CA VAL A 60 -16.80 -7.87 13.34
C VAL A 60 -16.78 -6.37 13.63
N ARG A 61 -17.41 -5.96 14.75
CA ARG A 61 -17.34 -4.57 15.21
C ARG A 61 -16.09 -4.35 16.06
N ILE A 62 -15.28 -3.36 15.67
CA ILE A 62 -14.08 -2.96 16.42
C ILE A 62 -14.33 -1.67 17.21
N GLU A 63 -13.94 -1.69 18.49
CA GLU A 63 -13.95 -0.54 19.40
C GLU A 63 -12.54 -0.37 19.99
N VAL A 64 -12.08 0.87 20.15
CA VAL A 64 -10.70 1.19 20.58
C VAL A 64 -10.70 1.89 21.94
N VAL A 65 -9.91 1.37 22.86
CA VAL A 65 -9.56 1.99 24.14
C VAL A 65 -8.10 2.39 24.10
N GLY A 66 -7.82 3.67 24.31
CA GLY A 66 -6.46 4.20 24.27
C GLY A 66 -6.37 5.62 24.81
N ASP A 67 -5.20 6.24 24.67
CA ASP A 67 -4.98 7.64 25.05
C ASP A 67 -5.75 8.62 24.14
N ALA A 68 -5.69 9.93 24.46
CA ALA A 68 -6.46 10.94 23.74
C ALA A 68 -6.14 10.98 22.23
N LEU A 69 -4.88 10.78 21.86
CA LEU A 69 -4.44 10.75 20.47
C LEU A 69 -5.00 9.51 19.74
N THR A 70 -4.82 8.33 20.33
CA THR A 70 -5.31 7.06 19.78
C THR A 70 -6.83 7.10 19.56
N ARG A 71 -7.59 7.65 20.51
CA ARG A 71 -9.04 7.83 20.36
C ARG A 71 -9.40 8.82 19.26
N SER A 72 -8.65 9.91 19.10
CA SER A 72 -8.88 10.86 18.01
C SER A 72 -8.69 10.21 16.63
N LEU A 73 -7.61 9.45 16.45
CA LEU A 73 -7.30 8.77 15.19
C LEU A 73 -8.30 7.65 14.88
N ALA A 74 -8.73 6.91 15.91
CA ALA A 74 -9.73 5.86 15.76
C ALA A 74 -11.11 6.42 15.44
N ALA A 75 -11.51 7.54 16.05
CA ALA A 75 -12.75 8.22 15.69
C ALA A 75 -12.73 8.76 14.25
N GLU A 76 -11.59 9.28 13.79
CA GLU A 76 -11.40 9.72 12.40
C GLU A 76 -11.44 8.57 11.38
N ALA A 77 -11.06 7.36 11.81
CA ALA A 77 -11.18 6.13 11.03
C ALA A 77 -12.59 5.50 11.09
N GLY A 78 -13.55 6.11 11.79
CA GLY A 78 -14.92 5.60 11.92
C GLY A 78 -15.11 4.49 12.96
N LEU A 79 -14.13 4.26 13.83
CA LEU A 79 -14.20 3.26 14.90
C LEU A 79 -14.83 3.83 16.18
N GLY A 80 -15.53 2.98 16.94
CA GLY A 80 -16.03 3.35 18.27
C GLY A 80 -14.87 3.54 19.25
N THR A 81 -14.92 4.57 20.10
CA THR A 81 -13.82 4.85 21.05
C THR A 81 -14.31 5.06 22.47
N TYR A 82 -13.51 4.59 23.43
CA TYR A 82 -13.83 4.65 24.85
C TYR A 82 -12.62 5.06 25.68
N ALA A 83 -12.88 5.77 26.78
CA ALA A 83 -11.82 6.23 27.68
C ALA A 83 -11.28 5.10 28.59
N SER A 84 -12.09 4.07 28.86
CA SER A 84 -11.71 2.92 29.67
C SER A 84 -12.28 1.61 29.11
N VAL A 85 -11.67 0.50 29.52
CA VAL A 85 -12.12 -0.86 29.17
C VAL A 85 -13.51 -1.16 29.74
N ASP A 86 -13.81 -0.63 30.94
CA ASP A 86 -15.11 -0.84 31.57
C ASP A 86 -16.22 -0.10 30.83
N ASP A 87 -15.95 1.11 30.30
CA ASP A 87 -16.89 1.84 29.45
C ASP A 87 -17.18 1.08 28.14
N ALA A 88 -16.13 0.50 27.54
CA ALA A 88 -16.26 -0.29 26.31
C ALA A 88 -17.02 -1.60 26.54
N ARG A 89 -16.81 -2.28 27.67
CA ARG A 89 -17.53 -3.52 28.03
C ARG A 89 -19.01 -3.27 28.33
N ASN A 90 -19.33 -2.12 28.92
CA ASN A 90 -20.68 -1.80 29.38
C ASN A 90 -21.51 -1.03 28.32
N SER A 91 -20.98 -0.80 27.12
CA SER A 91 -21.69 -0.09 26.06
C SER A 91 -22.74 -0.98 25.37
N VAL A 92 -23.97 -0.90 25.87
CA VAL A 92 -25.13 -1.56 25.27
C VAL A 92 -25.46 -0.91 23.91
N LEU A 93 -25.67 -1.77 22.91
CA LEU A 93 -26.12 -1.50 21.53
C LEU A 93 -26.69 -0.09 21.28
N ALA A 94 -25.81 0.86 20.95
CA ALA A 94 -26.19 1.98 20.09
C ALA A 94 -25.97 1.53 18.64
N SER A 95 -27.04 1.55 17.84
CA SER A 95 -26.96 1.46 16.39
C SER A 95 -26.21 2.69 15.83
N PRO A 96 -25.53 2.57 14.68
CA PRO A 96 -24.76 3.68 14.11
C PRO A 96 -25.73 4.81 13.73
N GLY A 97 -25.64 5.95 14.43
CA GLY A 97 -26.53 7.08 14.13
C GLY A 97 -26.63 8.21 15.16
N GLU A 98 -26.05 8.12 16.36
CA GLU A 98 -26.12 9.25 17.32
C GLU A 98 -24.87 10.14 17.22
N THR A 99 -24.97 11.09 16.29
CA THR A 99 -24.12 12.26 16.14
C THR A 99 -23.96 13.01 17.48
N ILE A 100 -22.80 12.91 18.14
CA ILE A 100 -22.32 14.00 19.01
C ILE A 100 -21.35 14.85 18.20
N SER A 101 -21.92 15.57 17.24
CA SER A 101 -21.34 16.81 16.73
C SER A 101 -21.38 17.82 17.88
N ARG A 102 -20.34 17.84 18.71
CA ARG A 102 -20.00 19.07 19.43
C ARG A 102 -19.30 19.98 18.44
N ARG A 103 -20.15 20.74 17.73
CA ARG A 103 -19.79 21.88 16.88
C ARG A 103 -18.61 22.65 17.50
N ALA A 104 -17.48 22.65 16.81
CA ALA A 104 -16.47 23.68 17.03
C ALA A 104 -17.09 25.01 16.58
N SER A 105 -17.42 25.87 17.55
CA SER A 105 -17.78 27.24 17.27
C SER A 105 -16.54 27.97 16.77
N ILE A 106 -16.45 28.21 15.46
CA ILE A 106 -15.44 29.10 14.88
C ILE A 106 -15.84 30.53 15.25
N HIS A 107 -15.07 31.16 16.14
CA HIS A 107 -15.12 32.61 16.34
C HIS A 107 -14.41 33.29 15.18
N VAL A 108 -15.19 33.87 14.26
CA VAL A 108 -14.67 34.83 13.28
C VAL A 108 -14.80 36.23 13.89
N VAL A 109 -13.66 36.83 14.25
CA VAL A 109 -13.59 38.26 14.51
C VAL A 109 -12.85 38.90 13.34
N ARG A 110 -13.50 39.85 12.64
CA ARG A 110 -12.84 40.77 11.72
C ARG A 110 -13.30 42.20 11.99
N GLY A 111 -12.33 43.07 12.26
CA GLY A 111 -12.42 44.53 12.41
C GLY A 111 -12.02 44.98 13.81
N GLY A 112 -10.99 45.81 14.05
CA GLY A 112 -10.15 46.61 13.15
C GLY A 112 -8.85 47.07 13.82
N ALA A 113 -8.10 47.86 13.05
CA ALA A 113 -6.73 48.35 13.20
C ALA A 113 -6.26 48.79 14.60
N GLU A 114 -4.96 48.60 14.89
CA GLU A 114 -3.91 49.65 14.81
C GLU A 114 -2.54 49.08 15.24
N ASP A 115 -1.49 49.49 14.52
CA ASP A 115 -0.04 49.54 14.81
C ASP A 115 0.65 48.34 15.51
N ASP A 116 1.83 47.86 15.12
CA ASP A 116 2.99 48.63 14.71
C ASP A 116 4.08 47.70 14.10
N THR A 117 4.80 48.23 13.11
CA THR A 117 6.20 47.98 12.70
C THR A 117 6.85 46.58 12.74
N ALA A 118 7.29 46.09 11.55
CA ALA A 118 8.70 46.14 11.10
C ALA A 118 9.10 45.03 10.06
N THR A 119 9.35 45.49 8.83
CA THR A 119 10.51 45.20 7.95
C THR A 119 10.63 43.87 7.14
N VAL A 120 10.22 43.95 5.85
CA VAL A 120 10.82 43.59 4.51
C VAL A 120 12.09 42.66 4.45
N PRO A 121 12.40 41.90 3.35
CA PRO A 121 11.97 42.12 1.96
C PRO A 121 11.64 40.92 1.03
N ALA A 122 11.22 41.31 -0.18
CA ALA A 122 10.66 40.54 -1.30
C ALA A 122 11.67 40.20 -2.42
N VAL A 123 11.33 39.20 -3.25
CA VAL A 123 11.61 39.06 -4.71
C VAL A 123 10.51 38.14 -5.29
N ALA A 124 9.48 38.65 -5.99
CA ALA A 124 9.35 38.96 -7.44
C ALA A 124 9.09 37.75 -8.37
N ALA A 125 7.89 37.72 -8.99
CA ALA A 125 7.57 37.25 -10.35
C ALA A 125 6.05 37.49 -10.57
N ALA A 126 5.62 38.50 -11.33
CA ALA A 126 5.44 38.55 -12.79
C ALA A 126 3.95 38.36 -13.17
N SER A 127 3.35 39.43 -13.74
CA SER A 127 2.00 39.48 -14.33
C SER A 127 1.95 38.80 -15.71
N PRO A 128 0.75 38.56 -16.29
CA PRO A 128 0.20 39.56 -17.24
C PRO A 128 -1.34 39.74 -17.30
N GLU A 129 -1.70 40.98 -17.69
CA GLU A 129 -2.82 41.55 -18.50
C GLU A 129 -4.32 41.14 -18.40
N PRO A 130 -5.24 42.14 -18.51
CA PRO A 130 -6.66 41.95 -18.80
C PRO A 130 -7.06 42.40 -20.23
N ILE A 131 -8.14 41.81 -20.78
CA ILE A 131 -8.87 42.34 -21.94
C ILE A 131 -10.38 42.34 -21.64
N ASP A 132 -11.01 43.40 -22.14
CA ASP A 132 -12.32 43.99 -21.90
C ASP A 132 -13.31 43.60 -23.03
N GLU A 133 -14.61 43.43 -22.74
CA GLU A 133 -15.64 43.61 -23.78
C GLU A 133 -17.03 43.97 -23.23
N ALA A 134 -17.62 44.97 -23.87
CA ALA A 134 -18.80 45.74 -23.47
C ALA A 134 -20.13 45.16 -23.98
N THR A 135 -21.24 45.48 -23.32
CA THR A 135 -22.60 45.35 -23.91
C THR A 135 -23.39 46.65 -23.73
N GLN A 136 -23.85 47.18 -24.86
CA GLN A 136 -24.60 48.43 -25.02
C GLN A 136 -26.10 48.26 -24.72
N LEU A 137 -26.73 49.29 -24.13
CA LEU A 137 -28.19 49.46 -24.08
C LEU A 137 -28.56 50.78 -24.78
N ARG A 138 -29.55 50.73 -25.69
CA ARG A 138 -30.15 51.90 -26.38
C ARG A 138 -31.52 52.26 -25.78
N PRO A 139 -31.78 53.53 -25.42
CA PRO A 139 -33.13 54.03 -25.13
C PRO A 139 -33.76 54.77 -26.32
N VAL A 140 -35.10 54.71 -26.42
CA VAL A 140 -35.92 55.46 -27.40
C VAL A 140 -36.70 56.58 -26.67
N PRO A 141 -36.77 57.82 -27.21
CA PRO A 141 -37.28 58.99 -26.49
C PRO A 141 -38.79 59.23 -26.65
N VAL A 142 -39.38 59.89 -25.64
CA VAL A 142 -40.77 60.38 -25.57
C VAL A 142 -40.82 61.86 -25.92
N ALA A 143 -41.71 62.25 -26.83
CA ALA A 143 -41.99 63.65 -27.19
C ALA A 143 -43.27 64.18 -26.49
N ALA A 144 -43.32 65.49 -26.25
CA ALA A 144 -44.20 66.14 -25.28
C ALA A 144 -45.12 67.23 -25.86
N ARG A 145 -46.19 67.52 -25.06
CA ARG A 145 -46.95 68.79 -24.87
C ARG A 145 -48.03 69.17 -25.92
N PRO A 146 -49.08 69.98 -25.57
CA PRO A 146 -49.08 71.04 -24.53
C PRO A 146 -50.31 71.23 -23.61
N SER A 147 -50.09 72.12 -22.63
CA SER A 147 -50.99 72.76 -21.65
C SER A 147 -52.07 73.67 -22.27
N PRO A 148 -53.17 74.00 -21.55
CA PRO A 148 -53.25 75.35 -20.94
C PRO A 148 -54.00 75.45 -19.59
N ALA A 149 -53.89 76.65 -19.00
CA ALA A 149 -54.35 77.07 -17.67
C ALA A 149 -55.81 77.55 -17.61
N ALA A 150 -56.39 77.57 -16.39
CA ALA A 150 -56.85 78.78 -15.66
C ALA A 150 -58.14 78.63 -14.82
N ARG A 151 -58.05 79.16 -13.59
CA ARG A 151 -59.00 79.94 -12.74
C ARG A 151 -60.52 79.63 -12.69
N ARG A 152 -60.94 79.37 -11.43
CA ARG A 152 -62.14 79.74 -10.60
C ARG A 152 -63.50 80.17 -11.23
N PRO A 153 -64.62 79.94 -10.50
CA PRO A 153 -65.95 79.71 -11.08
C PRO A 153 -66.93 80.89 -10.98
N SER A 154 -68.02 80.85 -11.75
CA SER A 154 -69.28 81.52 -11.40
C SER A 154 -70.49 80.70 -11.86
N ARG A 155 -71.51 80.66 -11.00
CA ARG A 155 -72.77 79.91 -11.16
C ARG A 155 -73.74 80.66 -12.07
N ARG A 156 -74.49 79.93 -12.92
CA ARG A 156 -75.87 80.25 -13.33
C ARG A 156 -76.58 78.96 -13.77
N ALA A 157 -77.81 78.78 -13.28
CA ALA A 157 -78.68 77.62 -13.49
C ALA A 157 -79.38 77.66 -14.86
N PHE A 158 -79.81 76.50 -15.40
CA PHE A 158 -81.01 76.22 -16.24
C PHE A 158 -80.90 74.77 -16.85
N PRO A 159 -81.99 74.14 -17.36
CA PRO A 159 -82.94 73.27 -16.67
C PRO A 159 -82.77 71.75 -16.97
N VAL A 160 -83.47 70.92 -16.19
CA VAL A 160 -83.25 69.47 -15.88
C VAL A 160 -83.63 68.47 -16.99
N GLY A 161 -83.84 68.87 -18.24
CA GLY A 161 -84.31 67.96 -19.32
C GLY A 161 -83.24 67.25 -20.16
N ALA A 162 -82.04 67.83 -20.31
CA ALA A 162 -81.05 67.40 -21.31
C ALA A 162 -79.93 66.47 -20.76
N VAL A 163 -79.83 66.33 -19.43
CA VAL A 163 -78.71 65.61 -18.78
C VAL A 163 -78.88 64.09 -18.87
N LEU A 164 -80.12 63.57 -18.88
CA LEU A 164 -80.39 62.12 -18.95
C LEU A 164 -80.09 61.50 -20.33
N ALA A 165 -80.32 62.24 -21.41
CA ALA A 165 -80.00 61.78 -22.76
C ALA A 165 -78.48 61.73 -23.03
N LEU A 166 -77.74 62.70 -22.48
CA LEU A 166 -76.28 62.74 -22.57
C LEU A 166 -75.63 61.62 -21.74
N LEU A 167 -76.18 61.31 -20.55
CA LEU A 167 -75.70 60.21 -19.71
C LEU A 167 -75.95 58.83 -20.33
N GLY A 168 -77.10 58.64 -20.98
CA GLY A 168 -77.43 57.41 -21.70
C GLY A 168 -76.51 57.17 -22.89
N ALA A 169 -76.26 58.20 -23.70
CA ALA A 169 -75.32 58.12 -24.82
C ALA A 169 -73.86 57.91 -24.36
N LEU A 170 -73.46 58.52 -23.23
CA LEU A 170 -72.15 58.33 -22.63
C LEU A 170 -71.97 56.91 -22.08
N MET A 171 -72.98 56.35 -21.40
CA MET A 171 -72.96 54.96 -20.92
C MET A 171 -72.93 53.95 -22.07
N LEU A 172 -73.67 54.21 -23.15
CA LEU A 172 -73.65 53.35 -24.35
C LEU A 172 -72.29 53.44 -25.07
N GLY A 173 -71.71 54.65 -25.17
CA GLY A 173 -70.37 54.86 -25.73
C GLY A 173 -69.27 54.21 -24.90
N ILE A 174 -69.35 54.27 -23.57
CA ILE A 174 -68.41 53.60 -22.66
C ILE A 174 -68.57 52.08 -22.72
N GLY A 175 -69.80 51.57 -22.85
CA GLY A 175 -70.07 50.14 -23.00
C GLY A 175 -69.52 49.56 -24.30
N VAL A 176 -69.69 50.27 -25.42
CA VAL A 176 -69.14 49.85 -26.73
C VAL A 176 -67.62 50.01 -26.77
N ALA A 177 -67.07 51.08 -26.19
CA ALA A 177 -65.62 51.23 -26.06
C ALA A 177 -65.00 50.17 -25.15
N GLY A 178 -65.69 49.76 -24.08
CA GLY A 178 -65.26 48.67 -23.19
C GLY A 178 -65.27 47.30 -23.88
N ALA A 179 -66.19 47.07 -24.83
CA ALA A 179 -66.26 45.83 -25.60
C ALA A 179 -65.14 45.70 -26.67
N ILE A 180 -64.59 46.82 -27.16
CA ILE A 180 -63.49 46.84 -28.14
C ILE A 180 -62.12 46.81 -27.44
N VAL A 181 -62.07 47.16 -26.16
CA VAL A 181 -60.88 47.08 -25.30
C VAL A 181 -60.98 45.86 -24.36
N LEU A 182 -61.45 44.71 -24.86
CA LEU A 182 -61.15 43.45 -24.16
C LEU A 182 -59.71 43.05 -24.49
N PRO A 183 -58.84 42.89 -23.48
CA PRO A 183 -57.48 42.41 -23.72
C PRO A 183 -57.56 40.98 -24.26
N ALA A 184 -56.99 40.75 -25.45
CA ALA A 184 -56.71 39.40 -25.92
C ALA A 184 -55.69 38.77 -24.96
N ALA A 185 -56.12 37.78 -24.19
CA ALA A 185 -55.24 37.06 -23.28
C ALA A 185 -54.38 36.08 -24.09
N THR A 186 -53.12 36.43 -24.33
CA THR A 186 -52.12 35.49 -24.82
C THR A 186 -51.68 34.61 -23.65
N ILE A 187 -52.10 33.35 -23.64
CA ILE A 187 -51.65 32.37 -22.66
C ILE A 187 -50.27 31.87 -23.10
N VAL A 188 -49.23 32.26 -22.36
CA VAL A 188 -47.88 31.70 -22.53
C VAL A 188 -47.78 30.49 -21.60
N VAL A 189 -47.85 29.29 -22.17
CA VAL A 189 -47.55 28.05 -21.45
C VAL A 189 -46.05 27.84 -21.53
N SER A 190 -45.33 28.09 -20.44
CA SER A 190 -43.94 27.63 -20.29
C SER A 190 -43.97 26.29 -19.55
N PRO A 191 -43.66 25.16 -20.22
CA PRO A 191 -43.53 23.88 -19.53
C PRO A 191 -42.37 23.96 -18.54
N LEU A 192 -42.63 23.53 -17.31
CA LEU A 192 -41.59 23.28 -16.32
C LEU A 192 -41.00 21.91 -16.63
N GLY A 193 -39.79 21.88 -17.18
CA GLY A 193 -39.03 20.63 -17.34
C GLY A 193 -38.37 20.28 -16.01
N GLU A 194 -38.59 19.06 -15.54
CA GLU A 194 -37.88 18.49 -14.39
C GLU A 194 -36.90 17.44 -14.91
N PRO A 195 -35.62 17.44 -14.46
CA PRO A 195 -34.66 16.44 -14.91
C PRO A 195 -35.09 15.07 -14.38
N ILE A 196 -35.30 14.14 -15.31
CA ILE A 196 -35.37 12.71 -14.97
C ILE A 196 -33.94 12.33 -14.55
N GLY A 197 -33.79 11.84 -13.32
CA GLY A 197 -32.50 11.52 -12.72
C GLY A 197 -31.73 10.44 -13.48
N PRO A 198 -30.51 10.07 -13.04
CA PRO A 198 -29.84 8.91 -13.59
C PRO A 198 -30.69 7.66 -13.33
N VAL A 199 -31.08 6.97 -14.39
CA VAL A 199 -31.82 5.70 -14.33
C VAL A 199 -30.92 4.59 -14.86
N GLU A 200 -30.79 3.54 -14.08
CA GLU A 200 -29.98 2.38 -14.42
C GLU A 200 -30.86 1.31 -15.07
N TYR A 201 -30.46 0.85 -16.24
CA TYR A 201 -31.12 -0.25 -16.95
C TYR A 201 -30.11 -1.35 -17.25
N GLU A 202 -30.52 -2.59 -16.99
CA GLU A 202 -29.81 -3.78 -17.47
C GLU A 202 -30.24 -4.04 -18.92
N ILE A 203 -29.29 -4.00 -19.85
CA ILE A 203 -29.52 -4.15 -21.29
C ILE A 203 -28.98 -5.50 -21.75
N GLU A 204 -29.86 -6.32 -22.31
CA GLU A 204 -29.50 -7.59 -22.93
C GLU A 204 -29.27 -7.38 -24.44
N VAL A 205 -28.08 -7.75 -24.91
CA VAL A 205 -27.73 -7.74 -26.34
C VAL A 205 -27.78 -9.20 -26.83
N PRO A 206 -28.63 -9.53 -27.82
CA PRO A 206 -28.89 -10.91 -28.21
C PRO A 206 -27.74 -11.56 -29.00
N ASP A 207 -26.97 -10.77 -29.75
CA ASP A 207 -25.88 -11.26 -30.59
C ASP A 207 -24.59 -10.45 -30.34
N PRO A 208 -23.99 -10.54 -29.14
CA PRO A 208 -22.74 -9.85 -28.87
C PRO A 208 -21.59 -10.47 -29.66
N GLU A 209 -20.67 -9.63 -30.13
CA GLU A 209 -19.40 -10.08 -30.69
C GLU A 209 -18.51 -10.64 -29.57
N ARG A 210 -17.84 -11.76 -29.83
CA ARG A 210 -16.94 -12.39 -28.86
C ARG A 210 -15.49 -12.12 -29.24
N ILE A 211 -14.77 -11.44 -28.35
CA ILE A 211 -13.35 -11.15 -28.48
C ILE A 211 -12.60 -12.04 -27.50
N ALA A 212 -11.91 -13.06 -28.02
CA ALA A 212 -11.14 -13.99 -27.23
C ALA A 212 -9.70 -14.08 -27.73
N GLY A 213 -8.77 -14.25 -26.80
CA GLY A 213 -7.35 -14.35 -27.11
C GLY A 213 -6.50 -14.66 -25.90
N THR A 214 -5.19 -14.49 -26.07
CA THR A 214 -4.22 -14.76 -25.00
C THR A 214 -3.09 -13.74 -25.09
N VAL A 215 -2.67 -13.24 -23.94
CA VAL A 215 -1.44 -12.45 -23.81
C VAL A 215 -0.43 -13.24 -22.98
N GLU A 216 0.83 -13.17 -23.40
CA GLU A 216 1.95 -13.86 -22.75
C GLU A 216 2.96 -12.82 -22.29
N GLY A 217 3.73 -13.16 -21.25
CA GLY A 217 4.74 -12.30 -20.66
C GLY A 217 5.79 -13.12 -19.91
N THR A 218 6.94 -12.51 -19.66
CA THR A 218 8.01 -13.09 -18.85
C THR A 218 8.52 -12.07 -17.85
N ALA A 219 9.01 -12.54 -16.71
CA ALA A 219 9.66 -11.70 -15.71
C ALA A 219 10.91 -12.39 -15.16
N THR A 220 11.91 -11.57 -14.83
CA THR A 220 13.14 -12.03 -14.18
C THR A 220 12.97 -11.93 -12.68
N VAL A 221 13.24 -13.03 -11.98
CA VAL A 221 13.43 -13.08 -10.53
C VAL A 221 14.90 -12.83 -10.26
N THR A 222 15.22 -11.74 -9.56
CA THR A 222 16.60 -11.41 -9.19
C THR A 222 16.81 -11.69 -7.71
N ALA A 223 17.83 -12.47 -7.37
CA ALA A 223 18.17 -12.78 -5.99
C ALA A 223 18.63 -11.51 -5.25
N THR A 224 17.95 -11.16 -4.17
CA THR A 224 18.38 -10.11 -3.24
C THR A 224 18.91 -10.67 -1.92
N GLY A 225 18.57 -11.92 -1.62
CA GLY A 225 19.09 -12.67 -0.48
C GLY A 225 20.55 -13.05 -0.68
N THR A 226 21.21 -13.30 0.46
CA THR A 226 22.55 -13.89 0.47
C THR A 226 22.65 -14.93 1.56
N TYR A 227 23.46 -15.96 1.31
CA TYR A 227 23.74 -17.00 2.28
C TYR A 227 25.26 -17.08 2.57
N PRO A 228 25.68 -17.36 3.82
CA PRO A 228 27.09 -17.45 4.15
C PRO A 228 27.71 -18.73 3.60
N ILE A 229 28.86 -18.59 2.96
CA ILE A 229 29.74 -19.66 2.49
C ILE A 229 30.98 -19.64 3.38
N GLN A 230 31.00 -20.54 4.36
CA GLN A 230 32.07 -20.63 5.34
C GLN A 230 32.72 -22.00 5.28
N VAL A 231 34.02 -22.03 5.00
CA VAL A 231 34.83 -23.26 4.90
C VAL A 231 36.03 -23.13 5.82
N ALA A 232 36.40 -24.23 6.49
CA ALA A 232 37.60 -24.30 7.31
C ALA A 232 38.86 -24.38 6.43
N ALA A 233 39.93 -23.72 6.86
CA ALA A 233 41.24 -23.94 6.25
C ALA A 233 41.70 -25.38 6.51
N THR A 234 42.35 -25.97 5.51
CA THR A 234 42.94 -27.30 5.60
C THR A 234 44.43 -27.23 5.26
N GLY A 235 45.18 -28.20 5.75
CA GLY A 235 46.58 -28.33 5.42
C GLY A 235 47.18 -29.61 5.99
N THR A 236 48.49 -29.65 6.03
CA THR A 236 49.25 -30.78 6.58
C THR A 236 50.20 -30.28 7.64
N VAL A 237 50.36 -31.05 8.72
CA VAL A 237 51.41 -30.84 9.72
C VAL A 237 52.29 -32.07 9.80
N VAL A 238 53.55 -31.86 10.17
CA VAL A 238 54.49 -32.91 10.53
C VAL A 238 54.63 -32.90 12.04
N LEU A 239 54.35 -34.04 12.66
CA LEU A 239 54.56 -34.26 14.09
C LEU A 239 55.95 -34.86 14.30
N PHE A 240 56.65 -34.43 15.34
CA PHE A 240 57.99 -34.88 15.68
C PHE A 240 58.00 -35.54 17.06
N ASN A 241 58.53 -36.76 17.13
CA ASN A 241 58.69 -37.54 18.35
C ASN A 241 60.18 -37.68 18.67
N TRP A 242 60.57 -37.08 19.78
CA TRP A 242 61.94 -37.06 20.29
C TRP A 242 62.23 -38.17 21.30
N THR A 243 61.31 -39.14 21.43
CA THR A 243 61.42 -40.24 22.39
C THR A 243 61.87 -41.54 21.74
N SER A 244 62.33 -42.50 22.55
CA SER A 244 62.73 -43.82 22.08
C SER A 244 61.55 -44.79 21.87
N SER A 245 60.31 -44.34 22.11
CA SER A 245 59.08 -45.13 21.95
C SER A 245 58.13 -44.48 20.94
N PRO A 246 57.36 -45.25 20.17
CA PRO A 246 56.33 -44.68 19.31
C PRO A 246 55.23 -44.00 20.16
N VAL A 247 54.67 -42.90 19.65
CA VAL A 247 53.60 -42.14 20.32
C VAL A 247 52.37 -42.13 19.43
N ALA A 248 51.22 -42.54 19.96
CA ALA A 248 49.95 -42.47 19.24
C ALA A 248 49.32 -41.09 19.43
N VAL A 249 48.89 -40.47 18.33
CA VAL A 249 48.14 -39.22 18.30
C VAL A 249 46.82 -39.52 17.62
N ALA A 250 45.72 -39.28 18.34
CA ALA A 250 44.39 -39.54 17.82
C ALA A 250 43.96 -38.43 16.84
N ALA A 251 43.02 -38.75 15.96
CA ALA A 251 42.26 -37.75 15.22
C ALA A 251 41.54 -36.81 16.22
N GLY A 252 41.47 -35.53 15.88
CA GLY A 252 40.88 -34.51 16.74
C GLY A 252 41.85 -33.88 17.76
N THR A 253 43.10 -34.35 17.85
CA THR A 253 44.12 -33.66 18.64
C THR A 253 44.39 -32.27 18.05
N PHE A 254 44.36 -31.25 18.90
CA PHE A 254 44.58 -29.87 18.46
C PHE A 254 46.06 -29.49 18.42
N VAL A 255 46.44 -28.86 17.31
CA VAL A 255 47.69 -28.10 17.13
C VAL A 255 47.32 -26.65 16.82
N ALA A 256 48.22 -25.70 17.06
CA ALA A 256 47.90 -24.27 16.98
C ALA A 256 48.95 -23.44 16.27
N ALA A 257 48.45 -22.38 15.64
CA ALA A 257 49.20 -21.22 15.16
C ALA A 257 48.68 -19.97 15.89
N GLY A 258 49.34 -19.59 16.99
CA GLY A 258 48.86 -18.50 17.85
C GLY A 258 47.46 -18.79 18.41
N ALA A 259 46.47 -17.98 18.02
CA ALA A 259 45.08 -18.13 18.45
C ALA A 259 44.28 -19.15 17.60
N GLN A 260 44.79 -19.57 16.44
CA GLN A 260 44.11 -20.48 15.54
C GLN A 260 44.42 -21.93 15.91
N ALA A 261 43.38 -22.74 16.07
CA ALA A 261 43.49 -24.17 16.38
C ALA A 261 43.13 -25.03 15.15
N PHE A 262 43.84 -26.14 14.98
CA PHE A 262 43.67 -27.10 13.91
C PHE A 262 43.58 -28.51 14.50
N ALA A 263 42.55 -29.25 14.13
CA ALA A 263 42.37 -30.64 14.54
C ALA A 263 43.04 -31.59 13.53
N THR A 264 43.76 -32.60 14.04
CA THR A 264 44.26 -33.71 13.23
C THR A 264 43.11 -34.52 12.64
N GLN A 265 43.23 -34.96 11.39
CA GLN A 265 42.14 -35.63 10.66
C GLN A 265 42.21 -37.17 10.72
N ALA A 266 43.29 -37.74 11.26
CA ALA A 266 43.49 -39.17 11.31
C ALA A 266 44.27 -39.59 12.57
N ASP A 267 44.03 -40.82 13.03
CA ASP A 267 44.86 -41.48 14.03
C ASP A 267 46.21 -41.82 13.41
N VAL A 268 47.29 -41.34 14.02
CA VAL A 268 48.66 -41.57 13.55
C VAL A 268 49.55 -42.05 14.68
N VAL A 269 50.54 -42.87 14.34
CA VAL A 269 51.58 -43.29 15.29
C VAL A 269 52.87 -42.65 14.85
N VAL A 270 53.32 -41.65 15.60
CA VAL A 270 54.59 -40.96 15.33
C VAL A 270 55.73 -41.92 15.68
N PRO A 271 56.59 -42.30 14.71
CA PRO A 271 57.69 -43.22 14.95
C PRO A 271 58.62 -42.73 16.07
N ARG A 272 59.35 -43.64 16.71
CA ARG A 272 60.37 -43.25 17.69
C ARG A 272 61.51 -42.45 17.02
N GLY A 273 62.12 -41.56 17.78
CA GLY A 273 63.41 -40.96 17.44
C GLY A 273 64.58 -41.95 17.55
N THR A 274 65.69 -41.60 16.92
CA THR A 274 66.91 -42.42 16.86
C THR A 274 68.14 -41.63 17.30
N LEU A 275 69.04 -42.24 18.06
CA LEU A 275 70.31 -41.63 18.43
C LEU A 275 71.27 -41.60 17.23
N THR A 276 71.76 -40.43 16.87
CA THR A 276 72.73 -40.21 15.80
C THR A 276 74.15 -40.58 16.25
N SER A 277 75.08 -40.71 15.30
CA SER A 277 76.51 -40.91 15.59
C SER A 277 77.17 -39.75 16.35
N GLU A 278 76.52 -38.59 16.36
CA GLU A 278 76.97 -37.37 17.03
C GLU A 278 76.44 -37.27 18.47
N GLY A 279 75.65 -38.26 18.91
CA GLY A 279 75.06 -38.29 20.25
C GLY A 279 73.80 -37.43 20.40
N THR A 280 73.23 -36.92 19.30
CA THR A 280 71.96 -36.19 19.27
C THR A 280 70.80 -37.12 18.93
N ILE A 281 69.56 -36.74 19.25
CA ILE A 281 68.38 -37.48 18.81
C ILE A 281 67.95 -36.91 17.46
N ALA A 282 67.75 -37.77 16.46
CA ALA A 282 66.96 -37.42 15.28
C ALA A 282 65.51 -37.81 15.57
N ALA A 283 64.58 -36.87 15.44
CA ALA A 283 63.16 -37.12 15.69
C ALA A 283 62.61 -38.17 14.71
N GLY A 284 61.70 -39.01 15.19
CA GLY A 284 60.80 -39.73 14.30
C GLY A 284 59.69 -38.78 13.89
N ASP A 285 59.33 -38.76 12.61
CA ASP A 285 58.35 -37.84 12.07
C ASP A 285 57.24 -38.55 11.30
N ILE A 286 56.07 -37.91 11.24
CA ILE A 286 54.96 -38.34 10.39
C ILE A 286 54.10 -37.13 10.00
N ALA A 287 53.66 -37.11 8.75
CA ALA A 287 52.72 -36.11 8.26
C ALA A 287 51.28 -36.53 8.54
N VAL A 288 50.44 -35.58 8.96
CA VAL A 288 49.00 -35.76 9.19
C VAL A 288 48.22 -34.55 8.67
N GLY A 289 47.08 -34.81 8.03
CA GLY A 289 46.16 -33.76 7.59
C GLY A 289 45.52 -33.06 8.79
N VAL A 290 45.30 -31.76 8.66
CA VAL A 290 44.64 -30.93 9.67
C VAL A 290 43.53 -30.09 9.06
N ALA A 291 42.48 -29.84 9.83
CA ALA A 291 41.44 -28.85 9.52
C ALA A 291 41.34 -27.83 10.65
N ALA A 292 41.19 -26.56 10.28
CA ALA A 292 40.95 -25.48 11.23
C ALA A 292 39.66 -25.70 12.01
N ALA A 293 39.70 -25.42 13.31
CA ALA A 293 38.52 -25.47 14.17
C ALA A 293 37.58 -24.30 13.89
N ALA A 294 38.15 -23.13 13.56
CA ALA A 294 37.40 -21.96 13.11
C ALA A 294 37.17 -22.02 11.60
N LEU A 295 35.96 -21.62 11.17
CA LEU A 295 35.67 -21.39 9.77
C LEU A 295 36.21 -20.02 9.35
N GLY A 296 36.44 -19.84 8.05
CA GLY A 296 36.86 -18.56 7.50
C GLY A 296 38.34 -18.45 7.16
N PRO A 297 38.77 -17.30 6.62
CA PRO A 297 40.10 -17.12 6.07
C PRO A 297 41.19 -16.92 7.12
N ASP A 298 40.83 -16.60 8.37
CA ASP A 298 41.78 -16.31 9.45
C ASP A 298 42.69 -17.51 9.79
N ALA A 299 42.21 -18.72 9.48
CA ALA A 299 42.98 -19.95 9.66
C ALA A 299 43.87 -20.30 8.45
N ASN A 300 43.93 -19.47 7.41
CA ASN A 300 44.91 -19.60 6.33
C ASN A 300 46.28 -19.07 6.77
N VAL A 301 46.99 -19.87 7.57
CA VAL A 301 48.29 -19.51 8.15
C VAL A 301 49.46 -19.90 7.23
N PRO A 302 50.57 -19.13 7.23
CA PRO A 302 51.73 -19.43 6.40
C PRO A 302 52.44 -20.71 6.85
N ALA A 303 53.35 -21.22 6.01
CA ALA A 303 54.23 -22.33 6.37
C ALA A 303 55.03 -22.02 7.66
N GLY A 304 55.16 -23.01 8.53
CA GLY A 304 55.83 -22.90 9.83
C GLY A 304 55.07 -22.17 10.93
N ALA A 305 53.85 -21.69 10.68
CA ALA A 305 53.05 -20.98 11.69
C ALA A 305 52.40 -21.91 12.73
N ILE A 306 52.08 -23.15 12.35
CA ILE A 306 51.56 -24.16 13.27
C ILE A 306 52.75 -24.79 13.99
N ASP A 307 53.00 -24.37 15.22
CA ASP A 307 54.22 -24.70 15.98
C ASP A 307 53.95 -25.30 17.38
N THR A 308 52.68 -25.33 17.78
CA THR A 308 52.27 -25.70 19.14
C THR A 308 51.34 -26.91 19.11
N VAL A 309 51.64 -27.94 19.91
CA VAL A 309 50.68 -29.01 20.22
C VAL A 309 49.87 -28.56 21.43
N VAL A 310 48.56 -28.39 21.27
CA VAL A 310 47.69 -27.82 22.32
C VAL A 310 47.41 -28.83 23.42
N ASP A 311 47.29 -30.11 23.06
CA ASP A 311 47.12 -31.18 24.03
C ASP A 311 48.43 -31.39 24.80
N GLN A 312 48.42 -30.98 26.08
CA GLN A 312 49.61 -31.05 26.93
C GLN A 312 50.09 -32.49 27.17
N GLY A 313 49.21 -33.48 27.14
CA GLY A 313 49.57 -34.89 27.32
C GLY A 313 50.34 -35.39 26.10
N VAL A 314 49.83 -35.12 24.90
CA VAL A 314 50.48 -35.46 23.64
C VAL A 314 51.80 -34.70 23.48
N ASP A 315 51.82 -33.39 23.78
CA ASP A 315 53.03 -32.57 23.73
C ASP A 315 54.16 -33.14 24.60
N GLN A 316 53.84 -33.48 25.85
CA GLN A 316 54.80 -34.08 26.79
C GLN A 316 55.31 -35.44 26.29
N GLN A 317 54.42 -36.27 25.74
CA GLN A 317 54.79 -37.57 25.20
C GLN A 317 55.71 -37.45 23.98
N LEU A 318 55.52 -36.45 23.12
CA LEU A 318 56.36 -36.22 21.94
C LEU A 318 57.71 -35.58 22.28
N ARG A 319 57.77 -34.77 23.34
CA ARG A 319 58.95 -33.99 23.74
C ARG A 319 60.11 -34.86 24.26
N GLY A 320 59.80 -35.95 24.96
CA GLY A 320 60.77 -36.89 25.55
C GLY A 320 61.35 -36.45 26.88
N PHE A 321 62.01 -35.30 26.95
CA PHE A 321 62.54 -34.73 28.19
C PHE A 321 62.11 -33.26 28.35
N PRO A 322 61.84 -32.80 29.59
CA PRO A 322 61.23 -31.48 29.82
C PRO A 322 61.99 -30.31 29.20
N GLU A 323 63.33 -30.38 29.19
CA GLU A 323 64.24 -29.34 28.71
C GLU A 323 64.45 -29.34 27.19
N ASN A 324 63.82 -30.23 26.43
CA ASN A 324 63.99 -30.29 24.97
C ASN A 324 63.34 -29.08 24.27
N PRO A 325 64.11 -28.17 23.64
CA PRO A 325 63.55 -27.00 22.97
C PRO A 325 62.96 -27.32 21.58
N GLU A 326 63.27 -28.48 21.00
CA GLU A 326 63.02 -28.81 19.59
C GLU A 326 61.56 -28.98 19.21
N SER A 327 61.10 -28.41 18.09
CA SER A 327 59.68 -28.42 17.70
C SER A 327 59.04 -29.81 17.70
N ARG A 328 57.77 -29.87 18.07
CA ARG A 328 56.95 -31.10 18.12
C ARG A 328 55.93 -31.15 17.00
N VAL A 329 55.66 -29.99 16.39
CA VAL A 329 54.80 -29.86 15.22
C VAL A 329 55.29 -28.73 14.33
N MET A 330 55.11 -28.89 13.03
CA MET A 330 55.31 -27.83 12.04
C MET A 330 54.39 -28.08 10.85
N ASN A 331 53.78 -27.06 10.27
CA ASN A 331 53.20 -27.17 8.93
C ASN A 331 54.28 -26.85 7.87
N PRO A 332 54.66 -27.79 6.98
CA PRO A 332 55.67 -27.53 5.95
C PRO A 332 55.18 -26.56 4.87
N GLU A 333 53.86 -26.53 4.64
CA GLU A 333 53.20 -25.67 3.66
C GLU A 333 52.14 -24.80 4.34
N ALA A 334 51.77 -23.69 3.70
CA ALA A 334 50.67 -22.86 4.18
C ALA A 334 49.34 -23.63 4.15
N THR A 335 48.51 -23.43 5.16
CA THR A 335 47.12 -23.92 5.12
C THR A 335 46.29 -23.05 4.18
N SER A 336 45.29 -23.64 3.53
CA SER A 336 44.46 -22.94 2.55
C SER A 336 43.02 -23.45 2.53
N GLY A 337 42.16 -22.82 1.73
CA GLY A 337 40.75 -23.22 1.58
C GLY A 337 39.80 -22.64 2.63
N GLY A 338 40.33 -21.92 3.64
CA GLY A 338 39.50 -21.15 4.56
C GLY A 338 38.88 -19.97 3.84
N VAL A 339 37.55 -19.92 3.76
CA VAL A 339 36.82 -18.82 3.13
C VAL A 339 35.64 -18.41 4.01
N ASP A 340 35.35 -17.11 3.99
CA ASP A 340 34.16 -16.50 4.58
C ASP A 340 33.64 -15.49 3.55
N THR A 341 32.76 -15.99 2.69
CA THR A 341 32.16 -15.21 1.61
C THR A 341 30.65 -15.40 1.64
N THR A 342 29.92 -14.68 0.79
CA THR A 342 28.48 -14.87 0.64
C THR A 342 28.14 -15.26 -0.80
N GLY A 343 27.12 -16.10 -0.95
CA GLY A 343 26.53 -16.45 -2.25
C GLY A 343 25.12 -15.85 -2.38
N PRO A 344 24.61 -15.67 -3.61
CA PRO A 344 23.24 -15.20 -3.83
C PRO A 344 22.22 -16.28 -3.44
N GLU A 345 21.08 -15.86 -2.91
CA GLU A 345 19.94 -16.70 -2.59
C GLU A 345 18.65 -16.01 -3.04
N ILE A 346 17.83 -16.69 -3.85
CA ILE A 346 16.52 -16.19 -4.24
C ILE A 346 15.59 -16.31 -3.03
N THR A 347 15.02 -15.19 -2.59
CA THR A 347 14.10 -15.16 -1.46
C THR A 347 12.65 -15.28 -1.91
N GLN A 348 11.76 -15.62 -0.98
CA GLN A 348 10.32 -15.59 -1.23
C GLN A 348 9.84 -14.19 -1.69
N ALA A 349 10.42 -13.13 -1.13
CA ALA A 349 10.09 -11.76 -1.51
C ALA A 349 10.49 -11.44 -2.96
N ASP A 350 11.61 -12.00 -3.43
CA ASP A 350 12.05 -11.84 -4.83
C ASP A 350 11.06 -12.49 -5.81
N VAL A 351 10.60 -13.70 -5.48
CA VAL A 351 9.59 -14.42 -6.27
C VAL A 351 8.27 -13.65 -6.29
N GLU A 352 7.81 -13.17 -5.14
CA GLU A 352 6.55 -12.39 -5.04
C GLU A 352 6.62 -11.07 -5.81
N ALA A 353 7.75 -10.36 -5.74
CA ALA A 353 7.96 -9.13 -6.48
C ALA A 353 7.95 -9.37 -8.00
N ALA A 354 8.62 -10.43 -8.46
CA ALA A 354 8.62 -10.80 -9.88
C ALA A 354 7.23 -11.24 -10.37
N VAL A 355 6.48 -12.00 -9.56
CA VAL A 355 5.09 -12.39 -9.86
C VAL A 355 4.20 -11.15 -9.95
N ALA A 356 4.31 -10.21 -9.03
CA ALA A 356 3.55 -8.96 -9.06
C ALA A 356 3.88 -8.12 -10.31
N ALA A 357 5.16 -8.03 -10.66
CA ALA A 357 5.60 -7.34 -11.87
C ALA A 357 5.07 -8.02 -13.15
N LEU A 358 5.11 -9.35 -13.20
CA LEU A 358 4.57 -10.12 -14.33
C LEU A 358 3.07 -9.93 -14.49
N ARG A 359 2.31 -9.93 -13.38
CA ARG A 359 0.87 -9.66 -13.42
C ARG A 359 0.57 -8.27 -13.97
N ALA A 360 1.28 -7.25 -13.49
CA ALA A 360 1.13 -5.89 -13.99
C ALA A 360 1.47 -5.75 -15.49
N ASP A 361 2.50 -6.45 -15.97
CA ASP A 361 2.84 -6.50 -17.40
C ASP A 361 1.75 -7.19 -18.23
N LEU A 362 1.22 -8.32 -17.76
CA LEU A 362 0.12 -9.03 -18.43
C LEU A 362 -1.16 -8.18 -18.47
N ASP A 363 -1.48 -7.46 -17.40
CA ASP A 363 -2.63 -6.55 -17.36
C ASP A 363 -2.46 -5.38 -18.35
N ALA A 364 -1.26 -4.81 -18.45
CA ALA A 364 -0.96 -3.77 -19.43
C ALA A 364 -1.07 -4.29 -20.87
N ARG A 365 -0.53 -5.48 -21.15
CA ARG A 365 -0.65 -6.13 -22.47
C ARG A 365 -2.09 -6.48 -22.80
N LEU A 366 -2.89 -6.89 -21.82
CA LEU A 366 -4.32 -7.12 -22.00
C LEU A 366 -5.03 -5.82 -22.37
N ALA A 367 -4.77 -4.72 -21.65
CA ALA A 367 -5.34 -3.42 -21.96
C ALA A 367 -4.97 -2.94 -23.38
N ASP A 368 -3.71 -3.13 -23.79
CA ASP A 368 -3.24 -2.81 -25.14
C ASP A 368 -3.88 -3.71 -26.20
N ALA A 369 -4.01 -5.01 -25.93
CA ALA A 369 -4.62 -5.98 -26.84
C ALA A 369 -6.12 -5.71 -27.06
N LEU A 370 -6.81 -5.26 -26.01
CA LEU A 370 -8.22 -4.93 -26.08
C LEU A 370 -8.46 -3.59 -26.78
N GLY A 371 -7.57 -2.62 -26.58
CA GLY A 371 -7.59 -1.32 -27.24
C GLY A 371 -8.88 -0.51 -26.99
N SER A 372 -8.77 0.82 -26.92
CA SER A 372 -9.95 1.69 -26.85
C SER A 372 -10.64 1.74 -28.22
N SER A 373 -11.43 0.72 -28.57
CA SER A 373 -12.28 0.80 -29.75
C SER A 373 -13.36 1.85 -29.49
N SER A 374 -13.16 3.03 -30.07
CA SER A 374 -14.07 4.16 -29.93
C SER A 374 -15.31 3.86 -30.76
N GLY A 375 -16.24 3.09 -30.22
CA GLY A 375 -17.43 2.64 -30.94
C GLY A 375 -18.11 1.39 -30.38
N THR A 376 -17.44 0.61 -29.52
CA THR A 376 -18.05 -0.55 -28.87
C THR A 376 -18.12 -0.40 -27.36
N VAL A 377 -19.02 -1.16 -26.74
CA VAL A 377 -19.14 -1.33 -25.30
C VAL A 377 -18.80 -2.78 -25.02
N THR A 378 -17.85 -3.02 -24.12
CA THR A 378 -17.45 -4.37 -23.70
C THR A 378 -18.14 -4.75 -22.40
N ALA A 379 -18.63 -5.98 -22.31
CA ALA A 379 -19.01 -6.62 -21.07
C ALA A 379 -17.88 -7.57 -20.65
N ASP A 380 -17.28 -7.27 -19.51
CA ASP A 380 -16.27 -8.12 -18.90
C ASP A 380 -16.97 -9.31 -18.22
N ALA A 381 -16.31 -10.47 -18.18
CA ALA A 381 -16.81 -11.59 -17.39
C ALA A 381 -16.84 -11.21 -15.89
N ASP A 382 -17.83 -11.74 -15.14
CA ASP A 382 -18.01 -11.48 -13.70
C ASP A 382 -16.77 -11.80 -12.85
N ALA A 383 -15.87 -12.66 -13.34
CA ALA A 383 -14.58 -12.96 -12.72
C ALA A 383 -13.44 -12.46 -13.61
N ALA A 384 -12.54 -11.68 -13.02
CA ALA A 384 -11.27 -11.34 -13.65
C ALA A 384 -10.49 -12.63 -13.94
N ALA A 385 -10.00 -12.78 -15.17
CA ALA A 385 -9.16 -13.91 -15.53
C ALA A 385 -7.86 -13.86 -14.70
N GLU A 386 -7.55 -14.95 -14.00
CA GLU A 386 -6.28 -15.07 -13.29
C GLU A 386 -5.18 -15.54 -14.26
N PRO A 387 -4.00 -14.89 -14.25
CA PRO A 387 -2.89 -15.34 -15.08
C PRO A 387 -2.32 -16.65 -14.56
N ALA A 388 -2.13 -17.62 -15.46
CA ALA A 388 -1.38 -18.83 -15.19
C ALA A 388 0.11 -18.50 -15.25
N ILE A 389 0.83 -18.71 -14.15
CA ILE A 389 2.28 -18.43 -14.04
C ILE A 389 3.02 -19.75 -13.88
N GLU A 390 4.01 -19.97 -14.73
CA GLU A 390 4.87 -21.15 -14.76
C GLU A 390 6.29 -20.80 -14.30
N GLY A 391 7.03 -21.82 -13.85
CA GLY A 391 8.44 -21.68 -13.43
C GLY A 391 8.63 -21.20 -12.00
N LEU A 392 7.60 -21.25 -11.16
CA LEU A 392 7.67 -20.84 -9.74
C LEU A 392 8.24 -21.92 -8.81
N ASP A 393 8.24 -23.18 -9.26
CA ASP A 393 8.56 -24.33 -8.43
C ASP A 393 10.00 -24.22 -7.88
N ASP A 394 10.11 -24.36 -6.56
CA ASP A 394 11.37 -24.40 -5.81
C ASP A 394 12.31 -23.18 -6.01
N LEU A 395 11.82 -22.06 -6.56
CA LEU A 395 12.65 -20.86 -6.74
C LEU A 395 13.09 -20.26 -5.41
N ALA A 396 12.18 -20.17 -4.44
CA ALA A 396 12.50 -19.62 -3.12
C ALA A 396 13.46 -20.55 -2.37
N GLY A 397 14.58 -19.98 -1.91
CA GLY A 397 15.67 -20.71 -1.26
C GLY A 397 16.68 -21.31 -2.24
N THR A 398 16.53 -21.08 -3.55
CA THR A 398 17.56 -21.47 -4.52
C THR A 398 18.83 -20.65 -4.28
N ARG A 399 19.96 -21.35 -4.16
CA ARG A 399 21.30 -20.80 -3.92
C ARG A 399 22.16 -20.86 -5.17
N ASP A 400 23.17 -20.01 -5.22
CA ASP A 400 24.15 -19.93 -6.33
C ASP A 400 23.53 -19.57 -7.68
N GLN A 401 22.31 -19.04 -7.66
CA GLN A 401 21.58 -18.55 -8.81
C GLN A 401 21.17 -17.10 -8.58
N ALA A 402 21.80 -16.18 -9.31
CA ALA A 402 21.51 -14.75 -9.18
C ALA A 402 20.19 -14.35 -9.86
N GLU A 403 19.78 -15.10 -10.88
CA GLU A 403 18.58 -14.79 -11.68
C GLU A 403 17.85 -16.07 -12.09
N ALA A 404 16.51 -16.00 -12.12
CA ALA A 404 15.62 -17.00 -12.70
C ALA A 404 14.56 -16.33 -13.59
N GLN A 405 13.95 -17.07 -14.51
CA GLN A 405 12.85 -16.56 -15.33
C GLN A 405 11.56 -17.27 -14.99
N ILE A 406 10.48 -16.50 -14.90
CA ILE A 406 9.10 -16.98 -14.82
C ILE A 406 8.35 -16.52 -16.06
N ALA A 407 7.41 -17.35 -16.51
CA ALA A 407 6.56 -17.07 -17.66
C ALA A 407 5.10 -17.01 -17.20
N GLY A 408 4.31 -16.15 -17.83
CA GLY A 408 2.91 -15.97 -17.50
C GLY A 408 2.05 -15.90 -18.74
N THR A 409 0.87 -16.48 -18.65
CA THR A 409 -0.13 -16.51 -19.72
C THR A 409 -1.47 -16.05 -19.15
N LEU A 410 -2.11 -15.09 -19.80
CA LEU A 410 -3.43 -14.59 -19.43
C LEU A 410 -4.37 -14.75 -20.62
N ALA A 411 -5.29 -15.70 -20.52
CA ALA A 411 -6.37 -15.87 -21.47
C ALA A 411 -7.48 -14.86 -21.17
N TYR A 412 -8.06 -14.26 -22.22
CA TYR A 412 -9.18 -13.36 -22.10
C TYR A 412 -10.30 -13.75 -23.05
N ASP A 413 -11.53 -13.49 -22.61
CA ASP A 413 -12.76 -13.72 -23.34
C ASP A 413 -13.75 -12.64 -22.91
N ARG A 414 -14.13 -11.77 -23.84
CA ARG A 414 -15.04 -10.64 -23.59
C ARG A 414 -16.10 -10.57 -24.66
N LEU A 415 -17.27 -10.10 -24.24
CA LEU A 415 -18.36 -9.78 -25.15
C LEU A 415 -18.31 -8.30 -25.47
N SER A 416 -18.54 -7.93 -26.73
CA SER A 416 -18.63 -6.54 -27.18
C SER A 416 -19.88 -6.33 -28.01
N ALA A 417 -20.47 -5.15 -27.89
CA ALA A 417 -21.60 -4.70 -28.70
C ALA A 417 -21.32 -3.31 -29.27
N GLU A 418 -21.94 -2.96 -30.40
CA GLU A 418 -21.84 -1.59 -30.91
C GLU A 418 -22.49 -0.61 -29.93
N ARG A 419 -21.81 0.51 -29.67
CA ARG A 419 -22.30 1.52 -28.73
C ARG A 419 -23.67 2.06 -29.14
N THR A 420 -23.92 2.20 -30.44
CA THR A 420 -25.21 2.66 -30.96
C THR A 420 -26.32 1.68 -30.62
N GLU A 421 -26.09 0.37 -30.76
CA GLU A 421 -27.07 -0.66 -30.40
C GLU A 421 -27.41 -0.65 -28.91
N VAL A 422 -26.41 -0.44 -28.05
CA VAL A 422 -26.61 -0.32 -26.60
C VAL A 422 -27.43 0.94 -26.25
N ILE A 423 -27.12 2.07 -26.87
CA ILE A 423 -27.85 3.34 -26.67
C ILE A 423 -29.30 3.19 -27.14
N ASP A 424 -29.53 2.68 -28.35
CA ASP A 424 -30.88 2.52 -28.92
C ASP A 424 -31.75 1.61 -28.03
N ARG A 425 -31.18 0.54 -27.47
CA ARG A 425 -31.89 -0.32 -26.50
C ARG A 425 -32.16 0.36 -25.17
N ALA A 426 -31.21 1.15 -24.66
CA ALA A 426 -31.38 1.89 -23.42
C ALA A 426 -32.47 2.97 -23.56
N GLU A 427 -32.48 3.70 -24.68
CA GLU A 427 -33.54 4.66 -25.01
C GLU A 427 -34.90 3.97 -25.15
N GLY A 428 -34.95 2.80 -25.79
CA GLY A 428 -36.17 1.99 -25.87
C GLY A 428 -36.68 1.58 -24.48
N ARG A 429 -35.82 1.05 -23.61
CA ARG A 429 -36.17 0.70 -22.22
C ARG A 429 -36.68 1.91 -21.43
N LEU A 430 -36.05 3.07 -21.58
CA LEU A 430 -36.48 4.31 -20.96
C LEU A 430 -37.84 4.78 -21.48
N ALA A 431 -38.09 4.64 -22.79
CA ALA A 431 -39.36 5.01 -23.42
C ALA A 431 -40.52 4.12 -22.94
N ASP A 432 -40.24 2.86 -22.63
CA ASP A 432 -41.22 1.88 -22.15
C ASP A 432 -41.41 1.90 -20.62
N ASP A 433 -40.57 2.64 -19.88
CA ASP A 433 -40.67 2.74 -18.41
C ASP A 433 -41.65 3.84 -17.96
N GLU A 434 -42.91 3.44 -17.84
CA GLU A 434 -44.00 4.29 -17.33
C GLU A 434 -43.81 4.75 -15.86
N THR A 435 -42.87 4.15 -15.11
CA THR A 435 -42.60 4.55 -13.72
C THR A 435 -41.63 5.72 -13.62
N VAL A 436 -40.84 5.93 -14.68
CA VAL A 436 -39.82 6.96 -14.80
C VAL A 436 -40.32 8.15 -15.61
N LEU A 437 -41.12 7.89 -16.66
CA LEU A 437 -41.67 8.94 -17.50
C LEU A 437 -42.90 9.61 -16.85
N PRO A 438 -42.96 10.94 -16.79
CA PRO A 438 -44.15 11.64 -16.30
C PRO A 438 -45.34 11.36 -17.24
N ALA A 439 -46.51 11.10 -16.66
CA ALA A 439 -47.73 10.86 -17.43
C ALA A 439 -48.14 12.11 -18.24
N GLY A 440 -47.97 12.06 -19.57
CA GLY A 440 -48.33 13.12 -20.50
C GLY A 440 -47.41 13.17 -21.70
#